data_AF-A0A0P9ACX4-F1
#
_entry.id   AF-A0A0P9ACX4-F1
#
_cell.length_a   1.000
_cell.length_b   1.000
_cell.length_c   1.000
_cell.angle_alpha   90.00
_cell.angle_beta   90.00
_cell.angle_gamma   90.00
#
_symmetry.space_group_name_H-M   'P 1'
#
loop_
_entity.id
_entity.type
_entity.pdbx_description
1 polymer ?
#
loop_
_entity_poly.entity_id
_entity_poly.type
_entity_poly.pdbx_seq_one_letter_code
_entity_poly.pdbx_strand_id
1 'polypeptide(L)' 'MKFNTTFGFAGVLAVLASFGTTAAAETTLEIVKARGHLRCQVGAPTPGFYNLDSEGNWYGLDTS' A
#
# COMPACT_ATOMS: atom_id res chain seq x y z
N MET A 1 -23.30 -45.84 14.57
CA MET A 1 -22.62 -45.09 13.48
C MET A 1 -21.16 -44.90 13.88
N LYS A 2 -20.22 -45.52 13.16
CA LYS A 2 -18.78 -45.40 13.41
C LYS A 2 -18.24 -44.29 12.50
N PHE A 3 -18.04 -43.10 13.05
CA PHE A 3 -17.38 -42.00 12.33
C PHE A 3 -15.89 -42.35 12.19
N ASN A 4 -15.48 -42.63 10.96
CA ASN A 4 -14.12 -43.02 10.62
C ASN A 4 -13.20 -41.80 10.71
N THR A 5 -12.44 -41.70 11.79
CA THR A 5 -11.62 -40.53 12.20
C THR A 5 -10.43 -40.23 11.29
N THR A 6 -10.15 -41.10 10.32
CA THR A 6 -8.95 -41.05 9.47
C THR A 6 -9.02 -39.99 8.36
N PHE A 7 -10.22 -39.54 7.95
CA PHE A 7 -10.38 -38.46 6.96
C PHE A 7 -10.30 -37.04 7.55
N GLY A 8 -10.41 -36.89 8.88
CA GLY A 8 -10.35 -35.58 9.53
C GLY A 8 -8.95 -34.97 9.58
N PHE A 9 -7.90 -35.81 9.57
CA PHE A 9 -6.53 -35.34 9.79
C PHE A 9 -5.90 -34.68 8.56
N ALA A 10 -6.22 -35.17 7.35
CA ALA A 10 -5.71 -34.61 6.10
C ALA A 10 -6.32 -33.23 5.76
N GLY A 11 -7.59 -33.01 6.11
CA GLY A 11 -8.26 -31.73 5.90
C GLY A 11 -7.78 -30.61 6.83
N VAL A 12 -7.41 -30.96 8.07
CA VAL A 12 -6.90 -29.99 9.06
C VAL A 12 -5.52 -29.45 8.67
N LEU A 13 -4.65 -30.27 8.09
CA LEU A 13 -3.32 -29.83 7.63
C LEU A 13 -3.39 -28.84 6.46
N ALA A 14 -4.33 -29.02 5.53
CA ALA A 14 -4.51 -28.10 4.40
C ALA A 14 -5.01 -26.71 4.85
N VAL A 15 -5.87 -26.66 5.87
CA VAL A 15 -6.39 -25.41 6.47
C VAL A 15 -5.30 -24.68 7.26
N LEU A 16 -4.40 -25.39 7.94
CA LEU A 16 -3.27 -24.79 8.66
C LEU A 16 -2.23 -24.15 7.70
N ALA A 17 -2.06 -24.71 6.50
CA ALA A 17 -1.14 -24.17 5.49
C ALA A 17 -1.59 -22.83 4.88
N SER A 18 -2.90 -22.54 4.86
CA SER A 18 -3.45 -21.27 4.32
C SER A 18 -3.25 -20.04 5.21
N PHE A 19 -2.83 -20.21 6.49
CA PHE A 19 -2.59 -19.07 7.39
C PHE A 19 -1.16 -18.51 7.31
N GLY A 20 -0.29 -19.08 6.47
CA GLY A 20 1.15 -18.81 6.48
C GLY A 20 1.65 -17.74 5.50
N THR A 21 0.81 -17.18 4.63
CA THR A 21 1.27 -16.14 3.70
C THR A 21 1.23 -14.78 4.38
N THR A 22 2.34 -14.35 4.97
CA THR A 22 2.54 -12.93 5.27
C THR A 22 2.60 -12.20 3.93
N ALA A 23 1.53 -11.52 3.54
CA ALA A 23 1.57 -10.61 2.41
C ALA A 23 2.64 -9.55 2.73
N ALA A 24 3.79 -9.63 2.06
CA ALA A 24 4.80 -8.59 2.14
C ALA A 24 4.21 -7.37 1.42
N ALA A 25 3.88 -6.33 2.18
CA ALA A 25 3.48 -5.07 1.59
C ALA A 25 4.66 -4.52 0.77
N GLU A 26 4.40 -4.09 -0.45
CA GLU A 26 5.40 -3.36 -1.23
C GLU A 26 5.87 -2.14 -0.45
N THR A 27 7.16 -1.85 -0.53
CA THR A 27 7.69 -0.62 0.03
C THR A 27 7.16 0.58 -0.77
N THR A 28 7.09 1.74 -0.12
CA THR A 28 6.72 2.99 -0.80
C THR A 28 7.58 3.25 -2.04
N LEU A 29 8.87 2.90 -1.99
CA LEU A 29 9.78 3.09 -3.13
C LEU A 29 9.43 2.19 -4.32
N GLU A 30 9.12 0.91 -4.07
CA GLU A 30 8.71 -0.01 -5.13
C GLU A 30 7.42 0.46 -5.80
N ILE A 31 6.44 0.89 -4.98
CA ILE A 31 5.18 1.44 -5.47
C ILE A 31 5.40 2.68 -6.36
N VAL A 32 6.31 3.58 -5.96
CA VAL A 32 6.64 4.78 -6.76
C VAL A 32 7.32 4.40 -8.07
N LYS A 33 8.28 3.45 -8.03
CA LYS A 33 8.99 2.98 -9.22
C LYS A 33 8.05 2.28 -10.21
N ALA A 34 7.16 1.42 -9.74
CA ALA A 34 6.17 0.73 -10.57
C ALA A 34 5.20 1.72 -11.24
N ARG A 35 4.85 2.82 -10.55
CA ARG A 35 4.00 3.90 -11.09
C ARG A 35 4.73 4.78 -12.11
N GLY A 36 6.05 4.88 -12.02
CA GLY A 36 6.88 5.72 -12.91
C GLY A 36 6.87 7.22 -12.59
N HIS A 37 6.18 7.64 -11.54
CA HIS A 37 6.18 9.04 -11.07
C HIS A 37 5.85 9.14 -9.58
N LEU A 38 6.40 10.17 -8.93
CA LEU A 38 6.06 10.56 -7.57
C LEU A 38 4.75 11.36 -7.55
N ARG A 39 3.90 11.11 -6.57
CA ARG A 39 2.70 11.91 -6.32
C ARG A 39 2.95 12.81 -5.12
N CYS A 40 3.18 14.09 -5.36
CA CYS A 40 3.33 15.09 -4.31
C CYS A 40 1.94 15.68 -4.00
N GLN A 41 1.34 15.27 -2.88
CA GLN A 41 0.11 15.88 -2.41
C GLN A 41 0.47 17.17 -1.65
N VAL A 42 -0.03 18.30 -2.13
CA VAL A 42 0.04 19.58 -1.42
C VAL A 42 -1.22 19.79 -0.59
N GLY A 43 -1.05 20.48 0.54
CA GLY A 43 -2.14 20.89 1.42
C GLY A 43 -2.74 22.24 1.01
N ALA A 44 -3.38 22.90 1.97
CA ALA A 44 -3.77 24.30 1.79
C ALA A 44 -2.53 25.19 1.57
N PRO A 45 -2.63 26.28 0.78
CA PRO A 45 -1.50 27.18 0.53
C PRO A 45 -0.83 27.62 1.83
N THR A 46 0.49 27.46 1.88
CA THR A 46 1.32 27.85 3.02
C THR A 46 2.34 28.89 2.56
N PRO A 47 2.17 30.18 2.91
CA PRO A 47 3.07 31.24 2.50
C PRO A 47 4.54 30.92 2.81
N GLY A 48 5.40 31.01 1.80
CA GLY A 48 6.84 30.70 1.89
C GLY A 48 7.23 29.26 1.53
N PHE A 49 6.33 28.28 1.63
CA PHE A 49 6.59 26.87 1.30
C PHE A 49 6.02 26.49 -0.08
N TYR A 50 4.70 26.52 -0.22
CA TYR A 50 3.99 26.24 -1.47
C TYR A 50 2.69 27.03 -1.53
N ASN A 51 2.44 27.70 -2.66
CA ASN A 51 1.28 28.54 -2.90
C ASN A 51 0.80 28.33 -4.34
N LEU A 52 -0.49 28.60 -4.56
CA LEU A 52 -1.11 28.53 -5.89
C LEU A 52 -1.33 29.96 -6.39
N ASP A 53 -0.85 30.28 -7.58
CA ASP A 53 -1.12 31.56 -8.23
C ASP A 53 -2.52 31.60 -8.87
N SER A 54 -2.88 32.73 -9.47
CA SER A 54 -4.18 32.91 -10.14
C SER A 54 -4.36 32.08 -11.41
N GLU A 55 -3.26 31.58 -11.99
CA GLU A 55 -3.26 30.74 -13.20
C GLU A 55 -3.29 29.25 -12.85
N GLY A 56 -3.16 28.90 -11.56
CA GLY A 56 -3.15 27.54 -11.07
C GLY A 56 -1.77 26.89 -11.03
N ASN A 57 -0.69 27.68 -11.14
CA ASN A 57 0.66 27.16 -10.99
C ASN A 57 1.08 27.17 -9.51
N TRP A 58 1.79 26.12 -9.11
CA TRP A 58 2.39 26.04 -7.78
C TRP A 58 3.74 26.75 -7.76
N TYR A 59 4.00 27.54 -6.72
CA TYR A 59 5.28 28.22 -6.49
C TYR A 59 5.64 28.28 -5.00
N GLY A 60 6.94 28.41 -4.71
CA GLY A 60 7.48 28.42 -3.34
C GLY A 60 8.63 27.42 -3.18
N LEU A 61 9.24 27.41 -1.99
CA LEU A 61 10.44 26.62 -1.67
C LEU A 61 10.29 25.11 -1.92
N ASP A 62 9.10 24.54 -1.74
CA ASP A 62 8.86 23.09 -1.93
C ASP A 62 8.61 22.72 -3.40
N THR A 63 8.47 23.72 -4.28
CA THR A 63 8.00 23.56 -5.68
C THR A 63 8.92 24.21 -6.72
N SER A 64 9.91 24.99 -6.27
CA SER A 64 10.91 25.69 -7.09
C SER A 64 12.04 24.79 -7.59
#